data_AF-U2ZU57-F1
#
_entry.id   AF-U2ZU57-F1
#
_cell.length_a   1.000
_cell.length_b   1.000
_cell.length_c   1.000
_cell.angle_alpha   90.00
_cell.angle_beta   90.00
_cell.angle_gamma   90.00
#
_symmetry.space_group_name_H-M   'P 1'
#
loop_
_entity.id
_entity.type
_entity.pdbx_description
1 polymer ?
#
loop_
_entity_poly.entity_id
_entity_poly.type
_entity_poly.pdbx_seq_one_letter_code
_entity_poly.pdbx_strand_id
1 'polypeptide(L)'
;MSELASPPPARPTNRDEDWRYADSGFLAQADLTDLTEWADLRVAPGETVRDYRVLPRDAEGESLVERVRVHVGKGGRFELAVVNAAGPYARFEAEVTLAEGAHFEFGGVTIGGDAKVQEFVTRVIHAEPEATSQQVVRAVQWGRATGNFLGRVEVVRDAQKTDAGQNFRAILLEKGASANAKPELEIYADDVKCAHGTAIGALDQQAGFYMASRGIPPEVARKLLVRAFIADAFEGVSDETEQTRLLDMALFALEEAAL
;
A
#
# COMPACT_ATOMS: atom_id res chain seq x y z
N MET A 1 -2.52 40.17 -19.59
CA MET A 1 -3.49 39.14 -19.17
C MET A 1 -2.93 38.52 -17.92
N SER A 2 -3.41 38.96 -16.75
CA SER A 2 -2.94 38.50 -15.44
C SER A 2 -3.18 37.00 -15.34
N GLU A 3 -2.12 36.20 -15.21
CA GLU A 3 -2.23 34.83 -14.69
C GLU A 3 -2.89 34.92 -13.31
N LEU A 4 -4.12 34.43 -13.21
CA LEU A 4 -4.75 34.17 -11.93
C LEU A 4 -3.98 32.99 -11.34
N ALA A 5 -3.12 33.26 -10.36
CA ALA A 5 -2.50 32.21 -9.56
C ALA A 5 -3.61 31.31 -9.02
N SER A 6 -3.50 29.99 -9.26
CA SER A 6 -4.41 29.01 -8.67
C SER A 6 -4.45 29.23 -7.15
N PRO A 7 -5.64 29.17 -6.51
CA PRO A 7 -5.72 29.31 -5.07
C PRO A 7 -4.78 28.29 -4.41
N PRO A 8 -4.11 28.67 -3.31
CA PRO A 8 -3.24 27.74 -2.60
C PRO A 8 -4.05 26.48 -2.21
N PRO A 9 -3.44 25.29 -2.25
CA PRO A 9 -4.14 24.06 -1.96
C PRO A 9 -4.76 24.13 -0.56
N ALA A 10 -6.01 23.69 -0.41
CA ALA A 10 -6.65 23.63 0.89
C ALA A 10 -6.03 22.48 1.72
N ARG A 11 -5.92 22.68 3.04
CA ARG A 11 -5.49 21.62 3.96
C ARG A 11 -6.52 20.48 3.92
N PRO A 12 -6.09 19.23 3.65
CA PRO A 12 -6.98 18.09 3.65
C PRO A 12 -7.49 17.80 5.06
N THR A 13 -8.67 17.20 5.13
CA THR A 13 -9.37 16.82 6.36
C THR A 13 -9.98 15.44 6.19
N ASN A 14 -10.41 14.81 7.28
CA ASN A 14 -11.13 13.52 7.20
C ASN A 14 -12.52 13.61 6.53
N ARG A 15 -12.95 14.79 6.08
CA ARG A 15 -14.13 14.95 5.21
C ARG A 15 -13.78 14.71 3.74
N ASP A 16 -12.51 14.87 3.38
CA ASP A 16 -12.00 14.57 2.06
C ASP A 16 -11.81 13.06 1.95
N GLU A 17 -12.39 12.45 0.93
CA GLU A 17 -12.49 10.99 0.83
C GLU A 17 -11.11 10.30 0.79
N ASP A 18 -10.13 10.93 0.15
CA ASP A 18 -8.76 10.40 0.05
C ASP A 18 -7.98 10.51 1.37
N TRP A 19 -8.50 11.25 2.36
CA TRP A 19 -7.91 11.49 3.68
C TRP A 19 -8.81 11.00 4.82
N ARG A 20 -9.86 10.24 4.50
CA ARG A 20 -10.90 9.84 5.45
C ARG A 20 -10.35 9.15 6.71
N TYR A 21 -9.31 8.32 6.55
CA TYR A 21 -8.71 7.56 7.65
C TYR A 21 -7.37 8.11 8.16
N ALA A 22 -6.93 9.25 7.62
CA ALA A 22 -5.69 9.89 8.02
C ALA A 22 -5.75 10.36 9.48
N ASP A 23 -4.59 10.50 10.13
CA ASP A 23 -4.53 11.03 11.49
C ASP A 23 -4.90 12.51 11.52
N SER A 24 -6.08 12.82 12.07
CA SER A 24 -6.60 14.19 12.12
C SER A 24 -5.73 15.16 12.92
N GLY A 25 -5.00 14.67 13.92
CA GLY A 25 -4.11 15.47 14.76
C GLY A 25 -2.86 15.88 13.99
N PHE A 26 -2.27 14.94 13.25
CA PHE A 26 -1.20 15.20 12.29
C PHE A 26 -1.67 16.15 11.18
N LEU A 27 -2.83 15.88 10.55
CA LEU A 27 -3.37 16.74 9.51
C LEU A 27 -3.57 18.18 9.97
N ALA A 28 -3.86 18.43 11.25
CA ALA A 28 -4.02 19.78 11.78
C ALA A 28 -2.68 20.53 11.96
N GLN A 29 -1.57 19.81 12.13
CA GLN A 29 -0.27 20.36 12.53
C GLN A 29 0.80 20.33 11.43
N ALA A 30 0.70 19.38 10.49
CA ALA A 30 1.66 19.18 9.42
C ALA A 30 1.83 20.42 8.52
N ASP A 31 3.00 20.59 7.92
CA ASP A 31 3.15 21.59 6.86
C ASP A 31 2.24 21.20 5.68
N LEU A 32 1.61 22.21 5.07
CA LEU A 32 0.75 22.00 3.93
C LEU A 32 1.54 21.51 2.71
N THR A 33 2.82 21.88 2.57
CA THR A 33 3.69 21.37 1.51
C THR A 33 3.86 19.86 1.62
N ASP A 34 4.10 19.34 2.82
CA ASP A 34 4.28 17.89 3.06
C ASP A 34 3.02 17.09 2.70
N LEU A 35 1.84 17.70 2.83
CA LEU A 35 0.57 17.10 2.47
C LEU A 35 0.25 17.17 0.97
N THR A 36 0.89 18.08 0.22
CA THR A 36 0.48 18.43 -1.14
C THR A 36 1.54 18.20 -2.21
N GLU A 37 2.81 18.05 -1.82
CA GLU A 37 3.92 17.78 -2.73
C GLU A 37 3.84 16.38 -3.33
N TRP A 38 4.19 16.28 -4.61
CA TRP A 38 4.25 15.03 -5.36
C TRP A 38 5.63 14.90 -6.00
N ALA A 39 6.23 13.73 -5.89
CA ALA A 39 7.35 13.34 -6.74
C ALA A 39 6.82 12.77 -8.06
N ASP A 40 7.08 13.46 -9.18
CA ASP A 40 6.69 13.00 -10.51
C ASP A 40 7.76 12.09 -11.13
N LEU A 41 7.34 10.92 -11.62
CA LEU A 41 8.16 9.93 -12.30
C LEU A 41 7.56 9.59 -13.67
N ARG A 42 8.42 9.30 -14.64
CA ARG A 42 8.02 8.79 -15.96
C ARG A 42 8.79 7.51 -16.27
N VAL A 43 8.07 6.46 -16.63
CA VAL A 43 8.63 5.23 -17.19
C VAL A 43 8.51 5.32 -18.70
N ALA A 44 9.62 5.22 -19.42
CA ALA A 44 9.58 5.32 -20.88
C ALA A 44 8.85 4.10 -21.50
N PRO A 45 8.35 4.21 -22.74
CA PRO A 45 7.73 3.09 -23.44
C PRO A 45 8.67 1.86 -23.48
N GLY A 46 8.14 0.69 -23.10
CA GLY A 46 8.88 -0.57 -23.03
C GLY A 46 9.91 -0.68 -21.91
N GLU A 47 10.10 0.34 -21.09
CA GLU A 47 11.04 0.33 -19.97
C GLU A 47 10.45 -0.35 -18.73
N THR A 48 11.31 -0.94 -17.90
CA THR A 48 10.95 -1.38 -16.55
C THR A 48 11.65 -0.52 -15.51
N VAL A 49 10.89 0.16 -14.66
CA VAL A 49 11.42 0.89 -13.51
C VAL A 49 10.96 0.20 -12.22
N ARG A 50 11.89 0.06 -11.27
CA ARG A 50 11.67 -0.56 -9.97
C ARG A 50 11.94 0.47 -8.88
N ASP A 51 10.98 0.61 -7.97
CA ASP A 51 11.08 1.51 -6.82
C ASP A 51 10.73 0.73 -5.55
N TYR A 52 11.74 0.39 -4.76
CA TYR A 52 11.59 -0.44 -3.57
C TYR A 52 12.00 0.34 -2.33
N ARG A 53 11.02 0.66 -1.49
CA ARG A 53 11.16 1.57 -0.36
C ARG A 53 10.96 0.87 0.97
N VAL A 54 11.74 1.30 1.94
CA VAL A 54 11.53 0.98 3.35
C VAL A 54 11.41 2.32 4.05
N LEU A 55 10.19 2.68 4.43
CA LEU A 55 9.94 3.92 5.15
C LEU A 55 10.46 3.70 6.58
N PRO A 56 11.54 4.41 6.96
CA PRO A 56 12.36 4.02 8.09
C PRO A 56 11.63 4.19 9.42
N ARG A 57 12.01 3.34 10.37
CA ARG A 57 11.61 3.36 11.78
C ARG A 57 12.08 4.62 12.53
N ASP A 58 13.24 5.17 12.13
CA ASP A 58 14.12 5.92 13.03
C ASP A 58 14.42 7.38 12.61
N ALA A 59 13.63 8.01 11.75
CA ALA A 59 13.65 9.48 11.66
C ALA A 59 12.90 10.05 12.88
N GLU A 60 13.50 9.89 14.07
CA GLU A 60 13.11 10.52 15.36
C GLU A 60 11.62 10.88 15.50
N GLY A 61 10.72 9.89 15.42
CA GLY A 61 9.31 10.06 15.78
C GLY A 61 8.46 10.94 14.85
N GLU A 62 8.95 11.32 13.68
CA GLU A 62 8.19 12.17 12.77
C GLU A 62 7.18 11.36 11.97
N SER A 63 6.03 11.99 11.74
CA SER A 63 5.01 11.45 10.86
C SER A 63 5.36 11.80 9.42
N LEU A 64 5.15 10.86 8.50
CA LEU A 64 5.64 10.96 7.12
C LEU A 64 4.49 10.92 6.13
N VAL A 65 4.55 11.77 5.10
CA VAL A 65 3.71 11.67 3.91
C VAL A 65 4.62 11.64 2.69
N GLU A 66 4.62 10.53 1.96
CA GLU A 66 5.26 10.43 0.65
C GLU A 66 4.20 10.26 -0.42
N ARG A 67 4.29 11.05 -1.50
CA ARG A 67 3.35 10.99 -2.62
C ARG A 67 4.12 10.90 -3.94
N VAL A 68 3.81 9.91 -4.76
CA VAL A 68 4.43 9.69 -6.06
C VAL A 68 3.38 9.68 -7.16
N ARG A 69 3.63 10.46 -8.22
CA ARG A 69 2.82 10.42 -9.44
C ARG A 69 3.65 9.80 -10.54
N VAL A 70 3.16 8.72 -11.15
CA VAL A 70 3.90 7.95 -12.14
C VAL A 70 3.11 7.85 -13.44
N HIS A 71 3.74 8.22 -14.55
CA HIS A 71 3.21 7.92 -15.88
C HIS A 71 4.01 6.77 -16.49
N VAL A 72 3.34 5.66 -16.78
CA VAL A 72 3.94 4.49 -17.41
C VAL A 72 3.64 4.49 -18.90
N GLY A 73 4.67 4.65 -19.72
CA GLY A 73 4.56 4.67 -21.17
C GLY A 73 4.12 3.34 -21.77
N LYS A 74 3.77 3.34 -23.06
CA LYS A 74 3.26 2.17 -23.78
C LYS A 74 4.16 0.94 -23.58
N GLY A 75 3.58 -0.17 -23.15
CA GLY A 75 4.30 -1.42 -22.87
C GLY A 75 5.34 -1.34 -21.75
N GLY A 76 5.39 -0.23 -20.99
CA GLY A 76 6.28 -0.06 -19.85
C GLY A 76 5.79 -0.80 -18.61
N ARG A 77 6.69 -1.02 -17.65
CA ARG A 77 6.41 -1.69 -16.38
C ARG A 77 6.92 -0.85 -15.22
N PHE A 78 6.06 -0.60 -14.25
CA PHE A 78 6.45 0.00 -12.98
C PHE A 78 6.24 -1.02 -11.86
N GLU A 79 7.30 -1.39 -11.16
CA GLU A 79 7.25 -2.23 -9.97
C GLU A 79 7.52 -1.38 -8.74
N LEU A 80 6.55 -1.36 -7.83
CA LEU A 80 6.62 -0.63 -6.58
C LEU A 80 6.50 -1.60 -5.42
N ALA A 81 7.41 -1.51 -4.45
CA ALA A 81 7.27 -2.23 -3.20
C ALA A 81 7.59 -1.32 -2.02
N VAL A 82 6.74 -1.32 -1.00
CA VAL A 82 6.89 -0.41 0.15
C VAL A 82 6.66 -1.15 1.46
N VAL A 83 7.65 -1.12 2.34
CA VAL A 83 7.51 -1.44 3.76
C VAL A 83 7.25 -0.15 4.51
N ASN A 84 6.05 0.00 5.07
CA ASN A 84 5.65 1.15 5.88
C ASN A 84 5.56 0.75 7.36
N ALA A 85 6.62 1.08 8.10
CA ALA A 85 6.72 0.90 9.55
C ALA A 85 7.20 2.17 10.26
N ALA A 86 7.00 3.33 9.62
CA ALA A 86 7.47 4.63 10.09
C ALA A 86 6.66 5.13 11.31
N GLY A 87 6.83 6.41 11.66
CA GLY A 87 6.41 7.04 12.91
C GLY A 87 4.91 6.97 13.28
N PRO A 88 4.43 7.84 14.20
CA PRO A 88 3.06 7.79 14.71
C PRO A 88 1.99 7.83 13.61
N TYR A 89 2.26 8.55 12.52
CA TYR A 89 1.47 8.52 11.30
C TYR A 89 2.36 8.38 10.07
N ALA A 90 2.01 7.51 9.12
CA ALA A 90 2.78 7.34 7.89
C ALA A 90 1.86 7.02 6.71
N ARG A 91 1.84 7.91 5.72
CA ARG A 91 1.08 7.76 4.48
C ARG A 91 2.04 7.64 3.30
N PHE A 92 1.83 6.60 2.51
CA PHE A 92 2.42 6.52 1.18
C PHE A 92 1.32 6.52 0.13
N GLU A 93 1.39 7.46 -0.80
CA GLU A 93 0.40 7.67 -1.84
C GLU A 93 1.01 7.49 -3.23
N ALA A 94 0.36 6.68 -4.07
CA ALA A 94 0.76 6.47 -5.47
C ALA A 94 -0.40 6.77 -6.42
N GLU A 95 -0.20 7.73 -7.32
CA GLU A 95 -1.05 7.94 -8.48
C GLU A 95 -0.33 7.42 -9.73
N VAL A 96 -0.85 6.38 -10.36
CA VAL A 96 -0.20 5.72 -11.49
C VAL A 96 -1.11 5.78 -12.71
N THR A 97 -0.66 6.42 -13.78
CA THR A 97 -1.35 6.44 -15.08
C THR A 97 -0.68 5.47 -16.04
N LEU A 98 -1.46 4.54 -16.59
CA LEU A 98 -1.01 3.48 -17.48
C LEU A 98 -1.42 3.76 -18.92
N ALA A 99 -0.43 3.80 -19.82
CA ALA A 99 -0.64 3.82 -21.26
C ALA A 99 -0.89 2.41 -21.81
N GLU A 100 -1.05 2.30 -23.13
CA GLU A 100 -1.42 1.06 -23.82
C GLU A 100 -0.47 -0.09 -23.46
N GLY A 101 -1.00 -1.23 -23.04
CA GLY A 101 -0.19 -2.40 -22.68
C GLY A 101 0.78 -2.20 -21.51
N ALA A 102 0.69 -1.10 -20.77
CA ALA A 102 1.55 -0.84 -19.62
C ALA A 102 1.16 -1.72 -18.41
N HIS A 103 2.09 -1.91 -17.49
CA HIS A 103 1.89 -2.70 -16.28
C HIS A 103 2.29 -1.95 -15.01
N PHE A 104 1.47 -2.09 -13.97
CA PHE A 104 1.81 -1.68 -12.60
C PHE A 104 1.72 -2.84 -11.62
N GLU A 105 2.82 -3.11 -10.92
CA GLU A 105 2.90 -4.09 -9.84
C GLU A 105 3.12 -3.34 -8.52
N PHE A 106 2.30 -3.63 -7.49
CA PHE A 106 2.45 -3.04 -6.18
C PHE A 106 2.40 -4.06 -5.05
N GLY A 107 3.48 -4.13 -4.28
CA GLY A 107 3.58 -4.88 -3.03
C GLY A 107 3.70 -3.96 -1.81
N GLY A 108 2.71 -3.96 -0.92
CA GLY A 108 2.68 -3.07 0.25
C GLY A 108 2.60 -3.81 1.57
N VAL A 109 3.40 -3.43 2.55
CA VAL A 109 3.31 -3.92 3.93
C VAL A 109 3.18 -2.78 4.92
N THR A 110 2.16 -2.79 5.79
CA THR A 110 2.07 -1.88 6.95
C THR A 110 2.27 -2.67 8.25
N ILE A 111 3.13 -2.16 9.14
CA ILE A 111 3.47 -2.82 10.42
C ILE A 111 3.42 -1.82 11.57
N GLY A 112 2.40 -1.91 12.42
CA GLY A 112 2.13 -0.90 13.44
C GLY A 112 1.76 -1.47 14.80
N GLY A 113 2.36 -0.87 15.83
CA GLY A 113 2.07 -1.10 17.25
C GLY A 113 1.61 0.17 17.94
N ASP A 114 1.37 0.06 19.25
CA ASP A 114 0.96 1.16 20.12
C ASP A 114 -0.27 1.92 19.61
N ALA A 115 -0.10 3.11 19.04
CA ALA A 115 -1.17 3.91 18.47
C ALA A 115 -0.82 4.42 17.06
N LYS A 116 0.11 3.73 16.36
CA LYS A 116 0.54 4.12 15.01
C LYS A 116 -0.61 4.04 14.00
N VAL A 117 -0.66 4.97 13.07
CA VAL A 117 -1.60 4.98 11.94
C VAL A 117 -0.81 4.93 10.64
N GLN A 118 -0.95 3.84 9.89
CA GLN A 118 -0.17 3.60 8.68
C GLN A 118 -1.09 3.35 7.52
N GLU A 119 -0.81 3.97 6.39
CA GLU A 119 -1.70 3.90 5.26
C GLU A 119 -1.01 3.88 3.91
N PHE A 120 -1.63 3.12 3.02
CA PHE A 120 -1.38 3.19 1.59
C PHE A 120 -2.61 3.77 0.91
N VAL A 121 -2.37 4.77 0.05
CA VAL A 121 -3.39 5.31 -0.84
C VAL A 121 -2.93 5.11 -2.28
N THR A 122 -3.74 4.45 -3.08
CA THR A 122 -3.41 4.21 -4.48
C THR A 122 -4.53 4.69 -5.39
N ARG A 123 -4.14 5.29 -6.51
CA ARG A 123 -5.04 5.65 -7.60
C ARG A 123 -4.39 5.17 -8.90
N VAL A 124 -4.95 4.12 -9.49
CA VAL A 124 -4.43 3.52 -10.72
C VAL A 124 -5.39 3.81 -11.86
N ILE A 125 -4.92 4.59 -12.82
CA ILE A 125 -5.67 5.06 -13.97
C ILE A 125 -5.23 4.24 -15.18
N HIS A 126 -6.08 3.33 -15.62
CA HIS A 126 -5.94 2.65 -16.91
C HIS A 126 -6.47 3.60 -17.99
N ALA A 127 -5.56 4.37 -18.58
CA ALA A 127 -5.89 5.44 -19.53
C ALA A 127 -6.02 4.94 -20.97
N GLU A 128 -5.50 3.75 -21.26
CA GLU A 128 -5.42 3.17 -22.60
C GLU A 128 -5.64 1.65 -22.54
N PRO A 129 -5.97 0.99 -23.67
CA PRO A 129 -6.25 -0.44 -23.73
C PRO A 129 -5.11 -1.36 -23.26
N GLU A 130 -5.46 -2.59 -22.90
CA GLU A 130 -4.55 -3.70 -22.60
C GLU A 130 -3.60 -3.47 -21.41
N ALA A 131 -3.76 -2.36 -20.69
CA ALA A 131 -3.01 -2.09 -19.47
C ALA A 131 -3.41 -3.06 -18.35
N THR A 132 -2.45 -3.39 -17.48
CA THR A 132 -2.66 -4.33 -16.37
C THR A 132 -2.13 -3.78 -15.06
N SER A 133 -2.76 -4.16 -13.94
CA SER A 133 -2.27 -3.77 -12.62
C SER A 133 -2.55 -4.81 -11.55
N GLN A 134 -1.59 -5.10 -10.69
CA GLN A 134 -1.76 -5.94 -9.51
C GLN A 134 -1.30 -5.20 -8.26
N GLN A 135 -2.13 -5.23 -7.22
CA GLN A 135 -1.85 -4.56 -5.95
C GLN A 135 -2.09 -5.54 -4.80
N VAL A 136 -1.04 -5.91 -4.08
CA VAL A 136 -1.09 -6.82 -2.94
C VAL A 136 -0.60 -6.09 -1.71
N VAL A 137 -1.51 -5.88 -0.75
CA VAL A 137 -1.23 -5.13 0.48
C VAL A 137 -1.52 -6.00 1.70
N ARG A 138 -0.56 -6.06 2.63
CA ARG A 138 -0.63 -6.83 3.88
C ARG A 138 -0.42 -5.91 5.06
N ALA A 139 -1.37 -5.89 5.99
CA ALA A 139 -1.28 -5.11 7.22
C ALA A 139 -1.12 -6.01 8.43
N VAL A 140 -0.16 -5.74 9.30
CA VAL A 140 0.01 -6.43 10.58
C VAL A 140 -0.02 -5.40 11.70
N GLN A 141 -1.04 -5.47 12.55
CA GLN A 141 -1.33 -4.42 13.53
C GLN A 141 -1.56 -5.01 14.93
N TRP A 142 -1.04 -4.34 15.96
CA TRP A 142 -1.26 -4.67 17.38
C TRP A 142 -1.48 -3.41 18.23
N GLY A 143 -1.76 -3.56 19.52
CA GLY A 143 -2.08 -2.46 20.43
C GLY A 143 -3.38 -1.76 20.04
N ARG A 144 -3.29 -0.48 19.70
CA ARG A 144 -4.34 0.39 19.14
C ARG A 144 -3.94 0.90 17.75
N ALA A 145 -2.94 0.28 17.12
CA ALA A 145 -2.49 0.68 15.80
C ALA A 145 -3.55 0.43 14.74
N THR A 146 -3.45 1.19 13.65
CA THR A 146 -4.42 1.17 12.56
C THR A 146 -3.69 1.09 11.21
N GLY A 147 -4.02 0.06 10.42
CA GLY A 147 -3.53 -0.10 9.04
C GLY A 147 -4.63 0.20 8.02
N ASN A 148 -4.46 1.24 7.21
CA ASN A 148 -5.45 1.64 6.21
C ASN A 148 -4.98 1.33 4.78
N PHE A 149 -5.92 0.94 3.93
CA PHE A 149 -5.72 0.88 2.48
C PHE A 149 -6.89 1.55 1.76
N LEU A 150 -6.61 2.61 1.04
CA LEU A 150 -7.56 3.28 0.16
C LEU A 150 -7.07 3.09 -1.26
N GLY A 151 -7.70 2.20 -2.01
CA GLY A 151 -7.24 1.85 -3.35
C GLY A 151 -8.32 2.13 -4.38
N ARG A 152 -8.03 2.97 -5.37
CA ARG A 152 -8.93 3.26 -6.48
C ARG A 152 -8.34 2.77 -7.80
N VAL A 153 -9.14 2.04 -8.56
CA VAL A 153 -8.84 1.69 -9.96
C VAL A 153 -9.86 2.39 -10.85
N GLU A 154 -9.36 3.21 -11.77
CA GLU A 154 -10.13 3.92 -12.77
C GLU A 154 -9.82 3.33 -14.14
N VAL A 155 -10.85 2.89 -14.86
CA VAL A 155 -10.70 2.36 -16.23
C VAL A 155 -11.53 3.21 -17.15
N VAL A 156 -10.86 3.99 -18.00
CA VAL A 156 -11.54 4.89 -18.94
C VAL A 156 -12.30 4.11 -20.00
N ARG A 157 -13.27 4.76 -20.64
CA ARG A 157 -14.23 4.12 -21.57
C ARG A 157 -13.57 3.29 -22.66
N ASP A 158 -12.45 3.76 -23.20
CA ASP A 158 -11.76 3.11 -24.32
C ASP A 158 -10.65 2.15 -23.87
N ALA A 159 -10.36 2.03 -22.57
CA ALA A 159 -9.35 1.11 -22.02
C ALA A 159 -9.87 -0.33 -21.95
N GLN A 160 -10.18 -0.90 -23.12
CA GLN A 160 -10.61 -2.28 -23.25
C GLN A 160 -9.46 -3.23 -22.92
N LYS A 161 -9.81 -4.47 -22.56
CA LYS A 161 -8.86 -5.52 -22.20
C LYS A 161 -8.00 -5.22 -20.97
N THR A 162 -8.41 -4.27 -20.13
CA THR A 162 -7.80 -4.06 -18.82
C THR A 162 -7.92 -5.30 -17.94
N ASP A 163 -6.82 -5.66 -17.26
CA ASP A 163 -6.80 -6.66 -16.18
C ASP A 163 -6.25 -6.02 -14.90
N ALA A 164 -7.11 -5.84 -13.89
CA ALA A 164 -6.77 -5.13 -12.67
C ALA A 164 -7.18 -5.91 -11.41
N GLY A 165 -6.25 -6.06 -10.47
CA GLY A 165 -6.46 -6.71 -9.18
C GLY A 165 -6.04 -5.86 -8.00
N GLN A 166 -6.87 -5.86 -6.94
CA GLN A 166 -6.53 -5.32 -5.63
C GLN A 166 -6.76 -6.36 -4.54
N ASN A 167 -5.78 -6.61 -3.70
CA ASN A 167 -5.85 -7.60 -2.63
C ASN A 167 -5.28 -7.02 -1.35
N PHE A 168 -6.16 -6.49 -0.50
CA PHE A 168 -5.82 -6.04 0.83
C PHE A 168 -6.17 -7.10 1.87
N ARG A 169 -5.22 -7.44 2.73
CA ARG A 169 -5.49 -8.26 3.90
C ARG A 169 -4.85 -7.67 5.14
N ALA A 170 -5.50 -7.82 6.28
CA ALA A 170 -4.95 -7.41 7.57
C ALA A 170 -5.05 -8.53 8.61
N ILE A 171 -3.96 -8.69 9.36
CA ILE A 171 -3.91 -9.48 10.58
C ILE A 171 -3.84 -8.54 11.79
N LEU A 172 -4.81 -8.69 12.69
CA LEU A 172 -4.86 -8.05 13.99
C LEU A 172 -4.32 -9.04 15.02
N LEU A 173 -3.15 -8.74 15.59
CA LEU A 173 -2.43 -9.67 16.48
C LEU A 173 -3.06 -9.77 17.88
N GLU A 174 -3.76 -8.72 18.30
CA GLU A 174 -4.48 -8.66 19.58
C GLU A 174 -5.72 -7.77 19.49
N LYS A 175 -6.53 -7.74 20.55
CA LYS A 175 -7.70 -6.87 20.62
C LYS A 175 -7.27 -5.40 20.78
N GLY A 176 -7.84 -4.52 19.98
CA GLY A 176 -7.63 -3.08 20.06
C GLY A 176 -7.08 -2.48 18.77
N ALA A 177 -6.28 -3.26 18.03
CA ALA A 177 -5.81 -2.88 16.71
C ALA A 177 -6.97 -2.86 15.71
N SER A 178 -6.82 -2.06 14.65
CA SER A 178 -7.82 -1.96 13.60
C SER A 178 -7.18 -1.93 12.21
N ALA A 179 -8.00 -2.19 11.21
CA ALA A 179 -7.61 -1.97 9.82
C ALA A 179 -8.83 -1.46 9.06
N ASN A 180 -8.62 -0.52 8.15
CA ASN A 180 -9.68 0.01 7.28
C ASN A 180 -9.31 -0.23 5.83
N ALA A 181 -10.29 -0.63 5.02
CA ALA A 181 -10.11 -0.82 3.60
C ALA A 181 -11.22 -0.09 2.84
N LYS A 182 -10.82 0.68 1.84
CA LYS A 182 -11.73 1.35 0.90
C LYS A 182 -11.27 1.05 -0.54
N PRO A 183 -11.52 -0.15 -1.06
CA PRO A 183 -11.27 -0.44 -2.46
C PRO A 183 -12.41 0.10 -3.33
N GLU A 184 -12.06 0.85 -4.37
CA GLU A 184 -12.97 1.53 -5.29
C GLU A 184 -12.66 1.13 -6.74
N LEU A 185 -13.69 0.79 -7.51
CA LEU A 185 -13.58 0.47 -8.93
C LEU A 185 -14.49 1.42 -9.73
N GLU A 186 -13.89 2.27 -10.56
CA GLU A 186 -14.60 3.15 -11.50
C GLU A 186 -14.35 2.67 -12.92
N ILE A 187 -15.22 1.79 -13.40
CA ILE A 187 -15.03 1.06 -14.65
C ILE A 187 -16.01 1.59 -15.70
N TYR A 188 -15.48 2.21 -16.75
CA TYR A 188 -16.26 2.73 -17.88
C TYR A 188 -16.10 1.91 -19.17
N ALA A 189 -15.29 0.84 -19.14
CA ALA A 189 -15.05 -0.10 -20.24
C ALA A 189 -15.75 -1.45 -19.99
N ASP A 190 -16.25 -2.08 -21.05
CA ASP A 190 -17.06 -3.31 -20.95
C ASP A 190 -16.21 -4.59 -20.93
N ASP A 191 -15.15 -4.65 -21.75
CA ASP A 191 -14.35 -5.86 -21.97
C ASP A 191 -13.13 -5.88 -21.06
N VAL A 192 -13.36 -6.00 -19.75
CA VAL A 192 -12.31 -5.93 -18.72
C VAL A 192 -12.43 -7.03 -17.69
N LYS A 193 -11.34 -7.27 -16.96
CA LYS A 193 -11.29 -8.10 -15.77
C LYS A 193 -10.82 -7.24 -14.61
N CYS A 194 -11.71 -6.89 -13.71
CA CYS A 194 -11.36 -6.11 -12.53
C CYS A 194 -11.86 -6.82 -11.28
N ALA A 195 -10.98 -7.03 -10.31
CA ALA A 195 -11.30 -7.67 -9.06
C ALA A 195 -10.67 -6.93 -7.88
N HIS A 196 -11.39 -6.91 -6.76
CA HIS A 196 -10.88 -6.43 -5.49
C HIS A 196 -11.25 -7.42 -4.39
N GLY A 197 -10.34 -7.62 -3.44
CA GLY A 197 -10.46 -8.53 -2.33
C GLY A 197 -10.00 -7.86 -1.04
N THR A 198 -10.79 -8.02 0.02
CA THR A 198 -10.50 -7.48 1.34
C THR A 198 -10.81 -8.54 2.40
N ALA A 199 -9.85 -8.81 3.28
CA ALA A 199 -10.07 -9.65 4.45
C ALA A 199 -9.32 -9.09 5.67
N ILE A 200 -10.02 -8.91 6.79
CA ILE A 200 -9.45 -8.41 8.04
C ILE A 200 -9.80 -9.42 9.12
N GLY A 201 -8.81 -9.91 9.86
CA GLY A 201 -9.04 -10.93 10.87
C GLY A 201 -7.87 -11.17 11.80
N ALA A 202 -8.01 -12.19 12.64
CA ALA A 202 -6.93 -12.69 13.48
C ALA A 202 -6.11 -13.75 12.74
N LEU A 203 -4.97 -14.12 13.30
CA LEU A 203 -4.18 -15.27 12.85
C LEU A 203 -5.02 -16.57 12.85
N ASP A 204 -4.76 -17.43 11.87
CA ASP A 204 -5.42 -18.72 11.76
C ASP A 204 -5.01 -19.66 12.90
N GLN A 205 -5.90 -19.81 13.87
CA GLN A 205 -5.69 -20.67 15.02
C GLN A 205 -5.66 -22.16 14.67
N GLN A 206 -6.34 -22.57 13.59
CA GLN A 206 -6.32 -23.97 13.15
C GLN A 206 -4.98 -24.32 12.52
N ALA A 207 -4.44 -23.42 11.69
CA ALA A 207 -3.09 -23.56 11.16
C ALA A 207 -2.05 -23.59 12.30
N GLY A 208 -2.16 -22.69 13.27
CA GLY A 208 -1.30 -22.68 14.45
C GLY A 208 -1.37 -23.97 15.28
N PHE A 209 -2.58 -24.47 15.55
CA PHE A 209 -2.79 -25.73 16.25
C PHE A 209 -2.21 -26.94 15.49
N TYR A 210 -2.39 -26.96 14.16
CA TYR A 210 -1.84 -28.01 13.32
C TYR A 210 -0.31 -28.02 13.37
N MET A 211 0.34 -26.85 13.24
CA MET A 211 1.80 -26.73 13.40
C MET A 211 2.27 -27.22 14.76
N ALA A 212 1.57 -26.83 15.84
CA ALA A 212 1.87 -27.28 17.20
C ALA A 212 1.75 -28.80 17.36
N SER A 213 0.74 -29.43 16.75
CA SER A 213 0.60 -30.90 16.75
C SER A 213 1.74 -31.64 16.03
N ARG A 214 2.53 -30.93 15.20
CA ARG A 214 3.73 -31.45 14.53
C ARG A 214 5.02 -31.13 15.29
N GLY A 215 4.92 -30.59 16.50
CA GLY A 215 6.06 -30.31 17.37
C GLY A 215 6.68 -28.92 17.18
N ILE A 216 6.05 -28.03 16.41
CA ILE A 216 6.50 -26.64 16.26
C ILE A 216 6.01 -25.83 17.48
N PRO A 217 6.88 -25.15 18.24
CA PRO A 217 6.43 -24.35 19.36
C PRO A 217 5.44 -23.25 18.94
N PRO A 218 4.40 -22.93 19.74
CA PRO A 218 3.37 -21.95 19.37
C PRO A 218 3.91 -20.58 18.94
N GLU A 219 4.94 -20.09 19.62
CA GLU A 219 5.63 -18.84 19.31
C GLU A 219 6.34 -18.89 17.94
N VAL A 220 6.93 -20.04 17.59
CA VAL A 220 7.56 -20.27 16.29
C VAL A 220 6.48 -20.36 15.20
N ALA A 221 5.38 -21.08 15.45
CA ALA A 221 4.26 -21.18 14.52
C ALA A 221 3.64 -19.80 14.21
N ARG A 222 3.46 -18.96 15.25
CA ARG A 222 2.97 -17.57 15.09
C ARG A 222 3.89 -16.76 14.19
N LYS A 223 5.21 -16.81 14.42
CA LYS A 223 6.22 -16.10 13.60
C LYS A 223 6.21 -16.60 12.15
N LEU A 224 6.09 -17.91 11.93
CA LEU A 224 6.01 -18.49 10.59
C LEU A 224 4.75 -18.04 9.84
N LEU A 225 3.60 -18.02 10.51
CA LEU A 225 2.34 -17.56 9.90
C LEU A 225 2.40 -16.08 9.53
N VAL A 226 2.91 -15.23 10.41
CA VAL A 226 3.08 -13.79 10.13
C VAL A 226 4.11 -13.58 9.00
N ARG A 227 5.24 -14.31 9.02
CA ARG A 227 6.24 -14.26 7.95
C ARG A 227 5.66 -14.64 6.60
N ALA A 228 4.91 -15.74 6.53
CA ALA A 228 4.26 -16.18 5.30
C ALA A 228 3.24 -15.15 4.80
N PHE A 229 2.45 -14.57 5.72
CA PHE A 229 1.48 -13.53 5.39
C PHE A 229 2.13 -12.26 4.84
N ILE A 230 3.30 -11.86 5.33
CA ILE A 230 4.04 -10.68 4.85
C ILE A 230 4.70 -10.98 3.51
N ALA A 231 5.32 -12.16 3.35
CA ALA A 231 6.00 -12.54 2.12
C ALA A 231 5.09 -12.50 0.89
N ASP A 232 3.81 -12.84 1.07
CA ASP A 232 2.75 -12.76 0.05
C ASP A 232 2.65 -11.36 -0.59
N ALA A 233 2.92 -10.28 0.15
CA ALA A 233 2.93 -8.92 -0.41
C ALA A 233 4.04 -8.68 -1.44
N PHE A 234 5.10 -9.48 -1.41
CA PHE A 234 6.29 -9.28 -2.24
C PHE A 234 6.44 -10.38 -3.30
N GLU A 235 5.46 -11.26 -3.51
CA GLU A 235 5.53 -12.30 -4.56
C GLU A 235 5.65 -11.70 -5.98
N GLY A 236 5.08 -10.51 -6.22
CA GLY A 236 5.17 -9.79 -7.50
C GLY A 236 6.50 -9.06 -7.73
N VAL A 237 7.36 -8.95 -6.71
CA VAL A 237 8.67 -8.30 -6.81
C VAL A 237 9.61 -9.18 -7.63
N SER A 238 10.04 -8.71 -8.81
CA SER A 238 10.81 -9.54 -9.75
C SER A 238 12.29 -9.74 -9.37
N ASP A 239 12.80 -8.92 -8.44
CA ASP A 239 14.17 -9.02 -7.95
C ASP A 239 14.19 -9.80 -6.62
N GLU A 240 14.69 -11.04 -6.65
CA GLU A 240 14.73 -11.93 -5.48
C GLU A 240 15.59 -11.37 -4.32
N THR A 241 16.63 -10.59 -4.63
CA THR A 241 17.50 -9.99 -3.60
C THR A 241 16.73 -8.91 -2.86
N GLU A 242 16.01 -8.06 -3.60
CA GLU A 242 15.19 -7.01 -3.02
C GLU A 242 13.94 -7.57 -2.33
N GLN A 243 13.34 -8.63 -2.86
CA GLN A 243 12.25 -9.35 -2.20
C GLN A 243 12.68 -9.84 -0.81
N THR A 244 13.86 -10.47 -0.72
CA THR A 244 14.43 -10.94 0.55
C THR A 244 14.71 -9.77 1.49
N ARG A 245 15.33 -8.70 0.98
CA ARG A 245 15.63 -7.48 1.76
C ARG A 245 14.36 -6.85 2.34
N LEU A 246 13.32 -6.68 1.54
CA LEU A 246 12.04 -6.10 1.96
C LEU A 246 11.36 -6.94 3.04
N LEU A 247 11.35 -8.27 2.86
CA LEU A 247 10.81 -9.18 3.87
C LEU A 247 11.59 -9.08 5.18
N ASP A 248 12.93 -9.08 5.14
CA ASP A 248 13.75 -8.97 6.34
C ASP A 248 13.55 -7.62 7.06
N MET A 249 13.41 -6.53 6.31
CA MET A 249 13.10 -5.21 6.89
C MET A 249 11.70 -5.14 7.51
N ALA A 250 10.71 -5.76 6.87
CA ALA A 250 9.38 -5.90 7.44
C ALA A 250 9.42 -6.72 8.73
N LEU A 251 10.11 -7.85 8.74
CA LEU A 251 10.24 -8.69 9.94
C LEU A 251 10.98 -8.00 11.08
N PHE A 252 12.02 -7.22 10.77
CA PHE A 252 12.76 -6.42 11.75
C PHE A 252 11.84 -5.40 12.44
N ALA A 253 10.99 -4.70 11.68
CA ALA A 253 10.01 -3.76 12.25
C ALA A 253 8.99 -4.44 13.17
N LEU A 254 8.77 -5.74 13.00
CA LEU A 254 7.80 -6.54 13.74
C LEU A 254 8.33 -7.08 15.07
N GLU A 255 9.65 -6.98 15.34
CA GLU A 255 10.24 -7.43 16.61
C GLU A 255 9.64 -6.70 17.83
N GLU A 256 9.05 -5.52 17.65
CA GLU A 256 8.32 -4.76 18.68
C GLU A 256 7.02 -5.45 19.14
N ALA A 257 6.41 -6.30 18.32
CA ALA A 257 5.10 -6.90 18.60
C ALA A 257 5.14 -8.02 19.67
N ALA A 258 6.30 -8.25 20.30
CA ALA A 258 6.53 -9.31 21.29
C ALA A 258 5.92 -10.66 20.84
N LEU A 259 6.20 -11.05 19.59
CA LEU A 259 5.61 -12.22 18.94
C LEU A 259 5.94 -13.56 19.62
#